data_AF-A0A5S4ZT74-F1
#
_entry.id   AF-A0A5S4ZT74-F1
#
_cell.length_a   1.000
_cell.length_b   1.000
_cell.length_c   1.000
_cell.angle_alpha   90.00
_cell.angle_beta   90.00
_cell.angle_gamma   90.00
#
_symmetry.space_group_name_H-M   'P 1'
#
loop_
_entity.id
_entity.type
_entity.pdbx_description
1 polymer ?
#
loop_
_entity_poly.entity_id
_entity_poly.type
_entity_poly.pdbx_seq_one_letter_code
_entity_poly.pdbx_strand_id
1 'polypeptide(L)'
;MDDRVQQDKKMTRRSFLRIMGGLGLAGITASLAGCGTVSSVAGQTGGEGWLPQQYQIPGSWPVQVRGRVPIEPDNPSITRDDQKCVLCGQCLEVCQKTQTVFGYYDFPLVDEIVCINCGQCALWCPTAAITERDDTEIVWQAINDPDKHVVVQTAPATRVGSG
;
A
#
# COMPACT_ATOMS: atom_id res chain seq x y z
N MET A 1 -54.76 21.03 -8.87
CA MET A 1 -55.27 20.35 -10.07
C MET A 1 -54.14 20.42 -11.10
N ASP A 2 -53.29 19.38 -11.17
CA ASP A 2 -53.44 18.26 -12.12
C ASP A 2 -53.29 18.76 -13.57
N ASP A 3 -52.44 18.24 -14.45
CA ASP A 3 -51.74 16.95 -14.50
C ASP A 3 -50.86 16.92 -15.79
N ARG A 4 -49.86 16.04 -15.84
CA ARG A 4 -49.23 15.40 -17.05
C ARG A 4 -48.20 16.23 -17.86
N VAL A 5 -46.88 16.04 -17.67
CA VAL A 5 -46.04 14.91 -18.14
C VAL A 5 -45.90 14.82 -19.67
N GLN A 6 -44.78 15.34 -20.19
CA GLN A 6 -44.05 14.72 -21.30
C GLN A 6 -42.64 14.40 -20.79
N GLN A 7 -42.42 13.12 -20.49
CA GLN A 7 -41.15 12.56 -20.04
C GLN A 7 -40.17 12.50 -21.21
N ASP A 8 -39.07 13.25 -21.11
CA ASP A 8 -37.86 12.99 -21.87
C ASP A 8 -37.27 11.66 -21.38
N LYS A 9 -37.28 10.64 -22.24
CA LYS A 9 -36.95 9.26 -21.87
C LYS A 9 -35.43 9.15 -21.64
N LYS A 10 -34.96 9.47 -20.43
CA LYS A 10 -33.58 9.22 -19.99
C LYS A 10 -33.20 7.78 -20.29
N MET A 11 -32.25 7.58 -21.20
CA MET A 11 -31.64 6.27 -21.41
C MET A 11 -31.07 5.78 -20.09
N THR A 12 -31.51 4.60 -19.66
CA THR A 12 -30.97 3.98 -18.45
C THR A 12 -29.60 3.37 -18.75
N ARG A 13 -28.74 3.33 -17.73
CA ARG A 13 -27.36 2.81 -17.81
C ARG A 13 -27.28 1.40 -18.40
N ARG A 14 -28.34 0.58 -18.24
CA ARG A 14 -28.46 -0.75 -18.87
C ARG A 14 -28.66 -0.70 -20.39
N SER A 15 -29.40 0.28 -20.93
CA SER A 15 -29.52 0.47 -22.38
C SER A 15 -28.22 0.96 -23.01
N PHE A 16 -27.47 1.82 -22.32
CA PHE A 16 -26.15 2.26 -22.79
C PHE A 16 -25.14 1.10 -22.84
N LEU A 17 -25.11 0.25 -21.81
CA LEU A 17 -24.22 -0.91 -21.76
C LEU A 17 -24.55 -1.96 -22.83
N ARG A 18 -25.82 -2.10 -23.23
CA ARG A 18 -26.21 -2.98 -24.35
C ARG A 18 -25.72 -2.49 -25.71
N ILE A 19 -25.72 -1.17 -25.93
CA ILE A 19 -25.25 -0.56 -27.18
C ILE A 19 -23.72 -0.66 -27.29
N MET A 20 -23.00 -0.43 -26.20
CA MET A 20 -21.53 -0.58 -26.18
C MET A 20 -21.06 -2.03 -26.16
N GLY A 21 -21.87 -2.97 -25.65
CA GLY A 21 -21.57 -4.40 -25.69
C GLY A 21 -21.74 -5.06 -27.07
N GLY A 22 -22.43 -4.39 -28.02
CA GLY A 22 -22.71 -4.91 -29.36
C GLY A 22 -21.54 -4.84 -30.36
N LEU A 23 -20.44 -4.16 -30.02
CA LEU A 23 -19.21 -4.11 -30.83
C LEU A 23 -18.28 -5.33 -30.58
N GLY A 24 -18.75 -6.30 -29.80
CA GLY A 24 -17.97 -7.45 -29.33
C GLY A 24 -17.71 -8.58 -30.34
N LEU A 25 -18.15 -8.52 -31.60
CA LEU A 25 -17.94 -9.64 -32.54
C LEU A 25 -16.86 -9.41 -33.61
N ALA A 26 -16.39 -8.17 -33.82
CA ALA A 26 -15.25 -7.89 -34.71
C ALA A 26 -13.91 -7.72 -33.96
N GLY A 27 -13.92 -7.55 -32.64
CA GLY A 27 -12.72 -7.40 -31.82
C GLY A 27 -12.06 -8.72 -31.39
N ILE A 28 -12.78 -9.84 -31.45
CA ILE A 28 -12.31 -11.14 -30.93
C ILE A 28 -11.29 -11.82 -31.87
N THR A 29 -11.26 -11.47 -33.16
CA THR A 29 -10.28 -12.05 -34.11
C THR A 29 -8.90 -11.37 -34.06
N ALA A 30 -8.76 -10.21 -33.41
CA ALA A 30 -7.45 -9.61 -33.16
C ALA A 30 -6.71 -10.24 -31.95
N SER A 31 -7.37 -11.14 -31.22
CA SER A 31 -6.82 -11.79 -30.02
C SER A 31 -6.10 -13.12 -30.30
N LEU A 32 -6.10 -13.61 -31.55
CA LEU A 32 -5.70 -15.01 -31.83
C LEU A 32 -4.59 -15.19 -32.88
N ALA A 33 -4.00 -14.12 -33.40
CA ALA A 33 -2.77 -14.21 -34.20
C ALA A 33 -1.62 -13.53 -33.45
N GLY A 34 -0.95 -14.32 -32.62
CA GLY A 34 0.27 -13.91 -31.93
C GLY A 34 1.37 -13.54 -32.92
N CYS A 35 1.88 -12.32 -32.78
CA CYS A 35 3.32 -12.01 -32.88
C CYS A 35 3.52 -10.58 -32.36
N GLY A 36 3.53 -10.46 -31.04
CA GLY A 36 3.81 -9.25 -30.32
C GLY A 36 3.79 -9.64 -28.85
N THR A 37 4.97 -9.92 -28.30
CA THR A 37 5.18 -10.32 -26.91
C THR A 37 4.62 -9.25 -25.99
N VAL A 38 3.33 -9.33 -25.69
CA VAL A 38 2.87 -8.96 -24.36
C VAL A 38 3.60 -9.95 -23.47
N SER A 39 4.58 -9.46 -22.71
CA SER A 39 5.16 -10.19 -21.59
C SER A 39 4.05 -10.46 -20.57
N SER A 40 3.20 -11.43 -20.90
CA SER A 40 2.44 -12.18 -19.94
C SER A 40 3.46 -12.96 -19.13
N VAL A 41 3.64 -12.55 -17.89
CA VAL A 41 3.70 -13.54 -16.80
C VAL A 41 4.88 -14.52 -16.93
N ALA A 42 6.07 -14.03 -17.27
CA ALA A 42 7.33 -14.70 -16.94
C ALA A 42 7.86 -14.01 -15.66
N GLY A 43 7.38 -14.44 -14.49
CA GLY A 43 7.79 -13.86 -13.19
C GLY A 43 6.80 -14.04 -12.03
N GLN A 44 5.59 -14.57 -12.27
CA GLN A 44 4.55 -14.64 -11.22
C GLN A 44 4.65 -15.84 -10.25
N THR A 45 5.75 -16.59 -10.25
CA THR A 45 6.01 -17.58 -9.18
C THR A 45 7.50 -17.64 -8.89
N GLY A 46 7.95 -16.79 -7.98
CA GLY A 46 9.32 -16.76 -7.46
C GLY A 46 10.24 -15.78 -8.19
N GLY A 47 10.60 -14.70 -7.50
CA GLY A 47 11.83 -13.95 -7.77
C GLY A 47 11.71 -12.54 -8.32
N GLU A 48 10.51 -12.01 -8.60
CA GLU A 48 10.35 -10.60 -8.99
C GLU A 48 9.09 -9.98 -8.38
N GLY A 49 9.26 -9.32 -7.23
CA GLY A 49 8.47 -8.17 -6.81
C GLY A 49 6.97 -8.41 -6.56
N TRP A 50 6.62 -8.56 -5.28
CA TRP A 50 5.25 -8.33 -4.78
C TRP A 50 4.81 -6.85 -4.91
N LEU A 51 5.25 -6.10 -5.91
CA LEU A 51 4.62 -4.84 -6.24
C LEU A 51 3.67 -5.11 -7.39
N PRO A 52 2.34 -5.09 -7.15
CA PRO A 52 1.38 -5.09 -8.25
C PRO A 52 1.83 -4.06 -9.29
N GLN A 53 1.89 -4.45 -10.57
CA GLN A 53 2.41 -3.63 -11.69
C GLN A 53 1.97 -2.15 -11.65
N GLN A 54 0.76 -1.88 -11.15
CA GLN A 54 0.22 -0.54 -10.92
C GLN A 54 1.11 0.39 -10.06
N TYR A 55 2.04 -0.14 -9.26
CA TYR A 55 2.96 0.62 -8.41
C TYR A 55 4.35 0.82 -9.04
N GLN A 56 4.67 0.05 -10.08
CA GLN A 56 5.93 0.18 -10.84
C GLN A 56 5.76 1.05 -12.10
N ILE A 57 4.52 1.38 -12.46
CA ILE A 57 4.19 2.26 -13.57
C ILE A 57 3.72 3.59 -12.96
N PRO A 58 4.25 4.77 -13.38
CA PRO A 58 3.60 6.02 -13.06
C PRO A 58 2.18 5.94 -13.63
N GLY A 59 1.19 5.75 -12.74
CA GLY A 59 -0.19 5.58 -13.16
C GLY A 59 -0.59 6.67 -14.15
N SER A 60 -1.46 6.37 -15.11
CA SER A 60 -2.02 7.35 -16.06
C SER A 60 -2.87 8.45 -15.39
N TRP A 61 -2.86 8.49 -14.06
CA TRP A 61 -3.35 9.57 -13.23
C TRP A 61 -2.35 10.75 -13.30
N PRO A 62 -2.79 12.00 -13.21
CA PRO A 62 -1.90 13.17 -13.28
C PRO A 62 -0.89 13.25 -12.12
N VAL A 63 -0.93 12.30 -11.18
CA VAL A 63 -0.07 12.21 -10.01
C VAL A 63 0.81 10.96 -10.14
N GLN A 64 2.12 11.15 -10.24
CA GLN A 64 3.10 10.05 -10.28
C GLN A 64 3.12 9.31 -8.94
N VAL A 65 2.30 8.27 -8.79
CA VAL A 65 2.31 7.40 -7.62
C VAL A 65 3.56 6.52 -7.64
N ARG A 66 4.41 6.61 -6.61
CA ARG A 66 5.69 5.86 -6.52
C ARG A 66 5.60 4.56 -5.72
N GLY A 67 4.41 4.22 -5.23
CA GLY A 67 4.18 3.07 -4.36
C GLY A 67 4.48 3.33 -2.89
N ARG A 68 4.37 2.27 -2.08
CA ARG A 68 4.60 2.27 -0.63
C ARG A 68 5.16 0.94 -0.18
N VAL A 69 5.90 0.93 0.92
CA VAL A 69 6.38 -0.31 1.54
C VAL A 69 5.20 -1.09 2.14
N PRO A 70 5.14 -2.41 1.98
CA PRO A 70 4.17 -3.24 2.69
C PRO A 70 4.46 -3.25 4.20
N ILE A 71 3.41 -3.08 5.00
CA ILE A 71 3.46 -3.11 6.48
C ILE A 71 2.21 -3.82 6.95
N GLU A 72 2.40 -4.81 7.83
CA GLU A 72 1.29 -5.60 8.34
C GLU A 72 0.43 -4.83 9.33
N PRO A 73 -0.90 -5.02 9.31
CA PRO A 73 -1.80 -4.28 10.19
C PRO A 73 -1.49 -4.49 11.68
N ASP A 74 -0.95 -5.66 12.04
CA ASP A 74 -0.59 -6.07 13.39
C ASP A 74 0.92 -5.94 13.66
N ASN A 75 1.64 -5.13 12.88
CA ASN A 75 3.05 -4.90 13.11
C ASN A 75 3.30 -4.38 14.55
N PRO A 76 4.25 -4.99 15.29
CA PRO A 76 4.47 -4.66 16.69
C PRO A 76 5.22 -3.33 16.91
N SER A 77 5.88 -2.80 15.88
CA SER A 77 6.81 -1.68 16.04
C SER A 77 6.36 -0.40 15.33
N ILE A 78 5.67 -0.51 14.22
CA ILE A 78 5.18 0.63 13.44
C ILE A 78 3.72 0.46 13.04
N THR A 79 3.03 1.57 12.84
CA THR A 79 1.64 1.62 12.35
C THR A 79 1.54 2.55 11.15
N ARG A 80 0.49 2.38 10.33
CA ARG A 80 0.25 3.20 9.14
C ARG A 80 -1.17 3.76 9.13
N ASP A 81 -1.25 5.07 8.94
CA ASP A 81 -2.48 5.81 8.65
C ASP A 81 -2.53 6.13 7.15
N ASP A 82 -3.35 5.36 6.42
CA ASP A 82 -3.48 5.51 4.97
C ASP A 82 -4.15 6.84 4.55
N GLN A 83 -4.84 7.55 5.46
CA GLN A 83 -5.43 8.85 5.15
C GLN A 83 -4.37 9.95 4.99
N LYS A 84 -3.20 9.77 5.61
CA LYS A 84 -2.06 10.70 5.53
C LYS A 84 -1.09 10.34 4.40
N CYS A 85 -1.23 9.17 3.77
CA CYS A 85 -0.30 8.69 2.77
C CYS A 85 -0.50 9.41 1.43
N VAL A 86 0.52 10.15 0.98
CA VAL A 86 0.51 10.85 -0.31
C VAL A 86 1.23 10.07 -1.43
N LEU A 87 1.54 8.79 -1.21
CA LEU A 87 2.20 7.90 -2.18
C LEU A 87 3.53 8.46 -2.75
N CYS A 88 4.32 9.15 -1.93
CA CYS A 88 5.60 9.74 -2.33
C CYS A 88 6.71 8.72 -2.61
N GLY A 89 6.58 7.48 -2.14
CA GLY A 89 7.55 6.40 -2.33
C GLY A 89 8.82 6.44 -1.47
N GLN A 90 9.02 7.47 -0.63
CA GLN A 90 10.25 7.58 0.19
C GLN A 90 10.43 6.41 1.16
N CYS A 91 9.34 5.89 1.72
CA CYS A 91 9.36 4.68 2.57
C CYS A 91 9.88 3.44 1.83
N LEU A 92 9.57 3.31 0.54
CA LEU A 92 10.02 2.20 -0.28
C LEU A 92 11.50 2.36 -0.64
N GLU A 93 11.91 3.58 -0.99
CA GLU A 93 13.31 3.90 -1.31
C GLU A 93 14.26 3.62 -0.15
N VAL A 94 13.92 4.02 1.09
CA VAL A 94 14.78 3.76 2.26
C VAL A 94 14.86 2.26 2.59
N CYS A 95 13.75 1.54 2.48
CA CYS A 95 13.74 0.08 2.72
C CYS A 95 14.56 -0.70 1.69
N GLN A 96 14.58 -0.23 0.44
CA GLN A 96 15.37 -0.83 -0.63
C GLN A 96 16.84 -0.41 -0.56
N LYS A 97 17.13 0.89 -0.58
CA LYS A 97 18.49 1.39 -0.80
C LYS A 97 19.33 1.50 0.46
N THR A 98 18.70 1.80 1.60
CA THR A 98 19.42 2.01 2.86
C THR A 98 19.45 0.74 3.69
N GLN A 99 18.29 0.11 3.87
CA GLN A 99 18.19 -1.10 4.69
C GLN A 99 18.45 -2.39 3.89
N THR A 100 18.39 -2.34 2.56
CA THR A 100 18.62 -3.51 1.69
C THR A 100 17.74 -4.71 2.04
N VAL A 101 16.54 -4.46 2.57
CA VAL A 101 15.58 -5.53 2.94
C VAL A 101 14.54 -5.75 1.86
N PHE A 102 14.03 -4.66 1.28
CA PHE A 102 12.97 -4.74 0.29
C PHE A 102 13.54 -5.05 -1.11
N GLY A 103 13.08 -6.15 -1.71
CA GLY A 103 13.49 -6.58 -3.06
C GLY A 103 14.86 -7.27 -3.14
N TYR A 104 15.49 -7.58 -2.01
CA TYR A 104 16.77 -8.29 -1.94
C TYR A 104 16.66 -9.70 -1.34
N TYR A 105 15.66 -9.91 -0.48
CA TYR A 105 15.40 -11.19 0.17
C TYR A 105 13.98 -11.62 -0.15
N ASP A 106 13.84 -12.84 -0.67
CA ASP A 106 12.56 -13.51 -0.88
C ASP A 106 12.56 -14.82 -0.10
N PHE A 107 11.45 -15.13 0.58
CA PHE A 107 11.27 -16.44 1.16
C PHE A 107 10.74 -17.40 0.08
N PRO A 108 11.47 -18.46 -0.30
CA PRO A 108 11.07 -19.34 -1.40
C PRO A 108 9.81 -20.17 -1.10
N LEU A 109 9.36 -20.21 0.16
CA LEU A 109 8.28 -21.06 0.65
C LEU A 109 7.08 -20.27 1.19
N VAL A 110 7.23 -18.97 1.42
CA VAL A 110 6.20 -18.15 2.06
C VAL A 110 6.17 -16.78 1.38
N ASP A 111 4.99 -16.35 0.95
CA ASP A 111 4.76 -15.00 0.41
C ASP A 111 4.56 -14.01 1.57
N GLU A 112 5.61 -13.86 2.38
CA GLU A 112 5.62 -12.99 3.56
C GLU A 112 6.43 -11.73 3.30
N ILE A 113 5.93 -10.63 3.84
CA ILE A 113 6.59 -9.34 3.74
C ILE A 113 7.85 -9.33 4.61
N VAL A 114 9.00 -9.08 3.98
CA VAL A 114 10.29 -8.95 4.67
C VAL A 114 10.37 -7.59 5.37
N CYS A 115 9.79 -7.51 6.57
CA CYS A 115 9.92 -6.37 7.47
C CYS A 115 10.77 -6.74 8.69
N ILE A 116 11.85 -5.99 8.93
CA ILE A 116 12.75 -6.19 10.09
C ILE A 116 12.45 -5.23 11.25
N ASN A 117 11.33 -4.52 11.21
CA ASN A 117 10.88 -3.60 12.27
C ASN A 117 11.88 -2.49 12.65
N CYS A 118 12.70 -2.03 11.70
CA CYS A 118 13.73 -1.00 11.97
C CYS A 118 13.22 0.45 12.04
N GLY A 119 11.97 0.70 11.63
CA GLY A 119 11.34 2.03 11.70
C GLY A 119 11.86 3.09 10.72
N GLN A 120 12.78 2.75 9.80
CA GLN A 120 13.35 3.73 8.86
C GLN A 120 12.29 4.32 7.92
N CYS A 121 11.29 3.54 7.52
CA CYS A 121 10.16 4.04 6.74
C CYS A 121 9.31 5.08 7.48
N ALA A 122 9.23 5.02 8.82
CA ALA A 122 8.56 6.04 9.63
C ALA A 122 9.38 7.33 9.67
N LEU A 123 10.69 7.22 9.91
CA LEU A 123 11.60 8.37 9.96
C LEU A 123 11.63 9.18 8.65
N TRP A 124 11.53 8.50 7.52
CA TRP A 124 11.56 9.13 6.19
C TRP A 124 10.18 9.54 5.68
N CYS A 125 9.10 9.29 6.43
CA CYS A 125 7.75 9.63 5.98
C CYS A 125 7.48 11.14 6.18
N PRO A 126 7.28 11.92 5.09
CA PRO A 126 7.17 13.38 5.21
C PRO A 126 5.80 13.82 5.77
N THR A 127 4.79 12.96 5.71
CA THR A 127 3.42 13.25 6.15
C THR A 127 3.05 12.57 7.47
N ALA A 128 4.00 11.90 8.13
CA ALA A 128 3.74 11.06 9.30
C ALA A 128 2.59 10.06 9.07
N ALA A 129 2.50 9.50 7.86
CA ALA A 129 1.59 8.42 7.53
C ALA A 129 2.05 7.07 8.12
N ILE A 130 3.34 6.95 8.43
CA ILE A 130 3.91 5.81 9.14
C ILE A 130 4.54 6.35 10.42
N THR A 131 4.16 5.80 11.57
CA THR A 131 4.67 6.18 12.88
C THR A 131 5.04 4.94 13.69
N GLU A 132 5.76 5.12 14.78
CA GLU A 132 5.91 4.09 15.80
C GLU A 132 4.53 3.64 16.33
N ARG A 133 4.49 2.41 16.85
CA ARG A 133 3.34 1.93 17.62
C ARG A 133 3.35 2.62 18.98
N ASP A 134 2.23 3.24 19.33
CA ASP A 134 2.08 3.94 20.60
C ASP A 134 1.70 2.96 21.73
N ASP A 135 2.64 2.74 22.64
CA ASP A 135 2.46 1.92 23.84
C ASP A 135 2.32 2.77 25.12
N THR A 136 2.16 4.10 25.01
CA THR A 136 2.12 5.01 26.17
C THR A 136 0.98 4.70 27.13
N GLU A 137 -0.20 4.33 26.62
CA GLU A 137 -1.36 3.97 27.44
C GLU A 137 -1.09 2.74 28.33
N ILE A 138 -0.39 1.73 27.79
CA ILE A 138 0.01 0.53 28.54
C ILE A 138 0.93 0.92 29.70
N VAL A 139 1.85 1.85 29.46
CA VAL A 139 2.76 2.38 30.49
C VAL A 139 1.99 3.15 31.56
N TRP A 140 1.05 4.02 31.18
CA TRP A 140 0.23 4.76 32.14
C TRP A 140 -0.61 3.85 33.03
N GLN A 141 -1.19 2.80 32.45
CA GLN A 141 -1.92 1.79 33.20
C GLN A 141 -1.02 1.05 34.19
N ALA A 142 0.22 0.73 33.80
CA ALA A 142 1.18 0.09 34.69
C ALA A 142 1.63 1.02 35.84
N ILE A 143 1.78 2.33 35.58
CA ILE A 143 2.16 3.33 36.59
C ILE A 143 1.04 3.57 37.61
N ASN A 144 -0.22 3.54 37.17
CA ASN A 144 -1.37 3.80 38.03
C ASN A 144 -1.82 2.57 38.86
N ASP A 145 -1.22 1.40 38.64
CA ASP A 145 -1.53 0.17 39.33
C ASP A 145 -0.72 0.07 40.64
N PRO A 146 -1.35 0.15 41.82
CA PRO A 146 -0.64 0.13 43.11
C PRO A 146 0.03 -1.23 43.41
N ASP A 147 -0.37 -2.31 42.73
CA ASP A 147 0.19 -3.65 42.91
C ASP A 147 1.45 -3.89 42.05
N LYS A 148 1.82 -2.95 41.16
CA LYS A 148 2.98 -3.06 40.28
C LYS A 148 4.16 -2.21 40.76
N HIS A 149 5.36 -2.80 40.71
CA HIS A 149 6.61 -2.06 40.81
C HIS A 149 7.13 -1.73 39.40
N VAL A 150 7.12 -0.45 39.04
CA VAL A 150 7.55 0.01 37.71
C VAL A 150 9.02 0.40 37.72
N VAL A 151 9.82 -0.20 36.83
CA VAL A 151 11.24 0.08 36.64
C VAL A 151 11.45 0.64 35.23
N VAL A 152 12.22 1.72 35.11
CA VAL A 152 12.57 2.33 33.81
C VAL A 152 14.03 2.07 33.50
N GLN A 153 14.31 1.51 32.32
CA GLN A 153 15.66 1.34 31.80
C GLN A 153 15.73 1.93 30.38
N THR A 154 16.45 3.04 30.24
CA THR A 154 16.56 3.75 28.96
C THR A 154 17.68 3.18 28.10
N ALA A 155 17.52 3.25 26.78
CA ALA A 155 18.55 2.85 25.85
C ALA A 155 19.72 3.86 25.84
N PRO A 156 20.96 3.46 25.50
CA PRO A 156 22.10 4.38 25.48
C PRO A 156 21.93 5.58 24.54
N ALA A 157 21.18 5.40 23.44
CA ALA A 157 20.94 6.44 22.43
C ALA A 157 19.92 7.51 22.90
N THR A 158 19.03 7.17 23.84
CA THR A 158 17.95 8.09 24.27
C THR A 158 18.52 9.38 24.86
N ARG A 159 19.66 9.31 25.56
CA ARG A 159 20.30 10.48 26.19
C ARG A 159 20.92 11.49 25.21
N VAL A 160 21.15 11.11 23.96
CA VAL A 160 21.73 11.98 22.91
C VAL A 160 20.75 12.31 21.80
N GLY A 161 19.68 11.51 21.66
CA GLY A 161 18.60 11.77 20.71
C GLY A 161 17.53 12.71 21.26
N SER A 162 17.30 12.70 22.58
CA SER A 162 16.42 13.65 23.27
C SER A 162 17.25 14.82 23.77
N GLY A 163 17.06 15.99 23.14
CA GLY A 163 17.73 17.26 23.47
C GLY A 163 16.76 18.29 24.01
#